data_AF-A0A7C0X2C4-F1
#
_entry.id   AF-A0A7C0X2C4-F1
#
_cell.length_a   1.000
_cell.length_b   1.000
_cell.length_c   1.000
_cell.angle_alpha   90.00
_cell.angle_beta   90.00
_cell.angle_gamma   90.00
#
_symmetry.space_group_name_H-M   'P 1'
#
loop_
_entity.id
_entity.type
_entity.pdbx_description
1 polymer ?
#
loop_
_entity_poly.entity_id
_entity_poly.type
_entity_poly.pdbx_seq_one_letter_code
_entity_poly.pdbx_strand_id
1 'polypeptide(L)'
;MGIDYKGSGVDQDRADRLISGLLANINSTLKPWVMSGVGGFSALFKVPSSYRKPVLAVTTDGVGTKVKLAVEYGYNFNVGVDLVAMNVNDLLCVGADPLVFLDYIATESLNEKVYREIISGVVDGCKMAGCSLVGGETAQMPGMYQKGEYDLAGFAVGVVEEEEIITGEKIAPGNVVLGLTSSGLHSNGFSLIRRLLDDGLLEADKTLSDEKTFIECVIEPTIIYVDALREVKKSG
;
A
#
# COMPACT_ATOMS: atom_id res chain seq x y z
N MET A 1 33.91 -17.87 18.06
CA MET A 1 32.55 -18.07 17.53
C MET A 1 32.44 -17.21 16.30
N GLY A 2 32.13 -17.80 15.14
CA GLY A 2 32.10 -17.07 13.87
C GLY A 2 30.96 -16.06 13.87
N ILE A 3 31.23 -14.85 13.42
CA ILE A 3 30.21 -13.85 13.10
C ILE A 3 29.64 -14.27 11.74
N ASP A 4 28.38 -14.67 11.70
CA ASP A 4 27.66 -14.97 10.47
C ASP A 4 26.46 -14.01 10.29
N TYR A 5 25.92 -13.97 9.07
CA TYR A 5 24.85 -13.04 8.70
C TYR A 5 23.58 -13.25 9.56
N LYS A 6 23.33 -14.51 9.94
CA LYS A 6 22.26 -14.90 10.86
C LYS A 6 22.50 -14.42 12.29
N GLY A 7 23.71 -14.53 12.80
CA GLY A 7 24.16 -14.00 14.09
C GLY A 7 24.20 -12.48 14.13
N SER A 8 24.14 -11.82 12.97
CA SER A 8 23.96 -10.37 12.83
C SER A 8 22.48 -9.94 12.78
N GLY A 9 21.55 -10.90 12.95
CA GLY A 9 20.10 -10.68 13.03
C GLY A 9 19.33 -10.83 11.71
N VAL A 10 19.97 -11.32 10.64
CA VAL A 10 19.33 -11.52 9.33
C VAL A 10 19.05 -13.01 9.07
N ASP A 11 17.79 -13.43 9.14
CA ASP A 11 17.36 -14.80 8.85
C ASP A 11 16.63 -14.88 7.50
N GLN A 12 17.39 -15.19 6.42
CA GLN A 12 16.85 -15.33 5.07
C GLN A 12 15.96 -16.58 4.93
N ASP A 13 16.35 -17.72 5.51
CA ASP A 13 15.56 -18.94 5.46
C ASP A 13 14.16 -18.75 6.06
N ARG A 14 14.06 -17.93 7.10
CA ARG A 14 12.77 -17.57 7.71
C ARG A 14 11.92 -16.73 6.77
N ALA A 15 12.51 -15.74 6.11
CA ALA A 15 11.81 -14.93 5.11
C ALA A 15 11.27 -15.82 3.98
N ASP A 16 12.10 -16.71 3.44
CA ASP A 16 11.72 -17.62 2.36
C ASP A 16 10.56 -18.55 2.74
N ARG A 17 10.57 -19.09 3.97
CA ARG A 17 9.46 -19.93 4.48
C ARG A 17 8.17 -19.14 4.64
N LEU A 18 8.25 -17.89 5.10
CA LEU A 18 7.07 -17.03 5.24
C LEU A 18 6.45 -16.69 3.89
N ILE A 19 7.28 -16.27 2.94
CA ILE A 19 6.85 -15.95 1.58
C ILE A 19 6.20 -17.18 0.94
N SER A 20 6.82 -18.35 1.06
CA SER A 20 6.29 -19.62 0.53
C SER A 20 4.85 -19.89 1.02
N GLY A 21 4.55 -19.61 2.28
CA GLY A 21 3.21 -19.76 2.85
C GLY A 21 2.20 -18.71 2.41
N LEU A 22 2.63 -17.64 1.73
CA LEU A 22 1.79 -16.54 1.24
C LEU A 22 1.65 -16.56 -0.29
N LEU A 23 2.43 -17.37 -1.01
CA LEU A 23 2.41 -17.44 -2.47
C LEU A 23 1.03 -17.65 -3.06
N ALA A 24 0.17 -18.49 -2.46
CA ALA A 24 -1.20 -18.69 -2.95
C ALA A 24 -2.03 -17.39 -2.88
N ASN A 25 -1.88 -16.62 -1.80
CA ASN A 25 -2.57 -15.34 -1.63
C ASN A 25 -2.01 -14.28 -2.58
N ILE A 26 -0.69 -14.19 -2.70
CA ILE A 26 -0.03 -13.27 -3.64
C ILE A 26 -0.45 -13.59 -5.08
N ASN A 27 -0.42 -14.87 -5.46
CA ASN A 27 -0.81 -15.34 -6.79
C ASN A 27 -2.29 -15.06 -7.11
N SER A 28 -3.15 -14.92 -6.11
CA SER A 28 -4.55 -14.55 -6.32
C SER A 28 -4.75 -13.13 -6.86
N THR A 29 -3.71 -12.28 -6.79
CA THR A 29 -3.73 -10.93 -7.38
C THR A 29 -3.33 -10.91 -8.87
N LEU A 30 -2.78 -12.02 -9.39
CA LEU A 30 -2.20 -12.04 -10.73
C LEU A 30 -3.24 -11.85 -11.82
N LYS A 31 -2.93 -10.95 -12.74
CA LYS A 31 -3.75 -10.60 -13.89
C LYS A 31 -3.13 -11.15 -15.18
N PRO A 32 -3.91 -11.30 -16.27
CA PRO A 32 -3.42 -11.92 -17.51
C PRO A 32 -2.23 -11.21 -18.18
N TRP A 33 -1.98 -9.95 -17.84
CA TRP A 33 -0.82 -9.20 -18.34
C TRP A 33 0.50 -9.58 -17.67
N VAL A 34 0.49 -10.23 -16.50
CA VAL A 34 1.71 -10.63 -15.79
C VAL A 34 2.32 -11.86 -16.45
N MET A 35 3.63 -11.83 -16.69
CA MET A 35 4.38 -12.94 -17.28
C MET A 35 5.01 -13.80 -16.18
N SER A 36 4.19 -14.66 -15.56
CA SER A 36 4.62 -15.56 -14.48
C SER A 36 5.74 -16.51 -14.91
N GLY A 37 6.70 -16.76 -14.01
CA GLY A 37 7.77 -17.73 -14.23
C GLY A 37 8.93 -17.25 -15.11
N VAL A 38 8.93 -15.97 -15.50
CA VAL A 38 9.99 -15.33 -16.29
C VAL A 38 10.48 -14.08 -15.55
N GLY A 39 11.80 -13.89 -15.42
CA GLY A 39 12.39 -12.65 -14.90
C GLY A 39 13.20 -12.77 -13.61
N GLY A 40 13.13 -13.91 -12.89
CA GLY A 40 13.97 -14.17 -11.71
C GLY A 40 13.78 -13.11 -10.61
N PHE A 41 14.72 -12.17 -10.52
CA PHE A 41 14.71 -11.02 -9.60
C PHE A 41 13.83 -9.86 -10.06
N SER A 42 13.14 -9.97 -11.19
CA SER A 42 12.31 -8.92 -11.75
C SER A 42 10.98 -9.46 -12.25
N ALA A 43 9.91 -8.69 -12.01
CA ALA A 43 8.61 -8.96 -12.58
C ALA A 43 8.51 -8.42 -14.02
N LEU A 44 7.89 -9.19 -14.90
CA LEU A 44 7.60 -8.78 -16.27
C LEU A 44 6.08 -8.76 -16.49
N PHE A 45 5.60 -7.72 -17.17
CA PHE A 45 4.19 -7.61 -17.56
C PHE A 45 4.06 -6.96 -18.93
N LYS A 46 3.01 -7.32 -19.65
CA LYS A 46 2.63 -6.72 -20.93
C LYS A 46 1.73 -5.54 -20.68
N VAL A 47 1.87 -4.48 -21.47
CA VAL A 47 0.83 -3.45 -21.51
C VAL A 47 -0.42 -4.05 -22.18
N PRO A 48 -1.63 -3.91 -21.60
CA PRO A 48 -2.85 -4.43 -22.21
C PRO A 48 -3.05 -3.89 -23.62
N SER A 49 -3.43 -4.75 -24.57
CA SER A 49 -3.60 -4.38 -25.98
C SER A 49 -4.81 -3.47 -26.26
N SER A 50 -5.60 -3.15 -25.22
CA SER A 50 -6.70 -2.18 -25.30
C SER A 50 -6.22 -0.73 -25.45
N TYR A 51 -4.99 -0.43 -25.00
CA TYR A 51 -4.39 0.89 -25.16
C TYR A 51 -3.70 1.00 -26.52
N ARG A 52 -3.96 2.09 -27.25
CA ARG A 52 -3.42 2.34 -28.60
C ARG A 52 -2.07 3.03 -28.53
N LYS A 53 -1.94 4.07 -27.71
CA LYS A 53 -0.69 4.78 -27.42
C LYS A 53 -0.46 4.81 -25.90
N PRO A 54 -0.12 3.66 -25.30
CA PRO A 54 0.00 3.57 -23.87
C PRO A 54 1.15 4.44 -23.34
N VAL A 55 0.86 5.20 -22.30
CA VAL A 55 1.85 5.89 -21.45
C VAL A 55 1.84 5.22 -20.09
N LEU A 56 3.03 4.99 -19.53
CA LEU A 56 3.17 4.39 -18.20
C LEU A 56 3.29 5.48 -17.14
N ALA A 57 2.43 5.40 -16.13
CA ALA A 57 2.53 6.19 -14.92
C ALA A 57 3.19 5.35 -13.83
N VAL A 58 4.17 5.93 -13.12
CA VAL A 58 4.87 5.26 -12.02
C VAL A 58 4.81 6.12 -10.78
N THR A 59 4.66 5.51 -9.62
CA THR A 59 4.66 6.20 -8.34
C THR A 59 5.29 5.34 -7.26
N THR A 60 5.77 6.00 -6.22
CA THR A 60 6.22 5.39 -4.98
C THR A 60 5.74 6.21 -3.81
N ASP A 61 5.22 5.54 -2.80
CA ASP A 61 4.80 6.17 -1.56
C ASP A 61 4.88 5.16 -0.41
N GLY A 62 4.98 5.69 0.81
CA GLY A 62 4.91 4.94 2.04
C GLY A 62 3.61 5.22 2.81
N VAL A 63 3.43 4.53 3.92
CA VAL A 63 2.28 4.75 4.82
C VAL A 63 2.55 5.94 5.78
N GLY A 64 3.82 6.20 6.06
CA GLY A 64 4.26 7.23 7.01
C GLY A 64 3.93 6.87 8.47
N THR A 65 3.77 7.89 9.31
CA THR A 65 3.73 7.70 10.77
C THR A 65 2.50 6.95 11.32
N LYS A 66 1.51 6.63 10.48
CA LYS A 66 0.40 5.71 10.82
C LYS A 66 0.91 4.32 11.23
N VAL A 67 2.04 3.88 10.64
CA VAL A 67 2.70 2.61 10.97
C VAL A 67 2.97 2.46 12.46
N LYS A 68 3.35 3.54 13.14
CA LYS A 68 3.65 3.48 14.58
C LYS A 68 2.41 3.11 15.41
N LEU A 69 1.24 3.67 15.09
CA LEU A 69 0.00 3.30 15.77
C LEU A 69 -0.43 1.88 15.39
N ALA A 70 -0.20 1.47 14.14
CA ALA A 70 -0.49 0.09 13.71
C ALA A 70 0.35 -0.94 14.47
N VAL A 71 1.64 -0.66 14.69
CA VAL A 71 2.53 -1.48 15.52
C VAL A 71 2.02 -1.55 16.97
N GLU A 72 1.67 -0.41 17.55
CA GLU A 72 1.26 -0.29 18.95
C GLU A 72 -0.06 -0.98 19.25
N TYR A 73 -1.06 -0.82 18.36
CA TYR A 73 -2.42 -1.30 18.58
C TYR A 73 -2.80 -2.55 17.77
N GLY A 74 -1.89 -3.07 16.93
CA GLY A 74 -2.08 -4.33 16.22
C GLY A 74 -2.91 -4.25 14.93
N TYR A 75 -2.89 -3.11 14.23
CA TYR A 75 -3.63 -2.89 12.97
C TYR A 75 -2.74 -3.01 11.72
N ASN A 76 -1.86 -4.02 11.69
CA ASN A 76 -0.87 -4.17 10.62
C ASN A 76 -1.48 -4.54 9.25
N PHE A 77 -2.67 -5.17 9.25
CA PHE A 77 -3.42 -5.42 8.02
C PHE A 77 -3.86 -4.11 7.35
N ASN A 78 -4.37 -3.16 8.13
CA ASN A 78 -4.88 -1.89 7.62
C ASN A 78 -3.79 -1.10 6.90
N VAL A 79 -2.57 -1.07 7.46
CA VAL A 79 -1.44 -0.36 6.81
C VAL A 79 -0.97 -1.03 5.53
N GLY A 80 -1.18 -2.34 5.35
CA GLY A 80 -0.96 -2.99 4.06
C GLY A 80 -1.93 -2.48 2.99
N VAL A 81 -3.19 -2.25 3.35
CA VAL A 81 -4.18 -1.63 2.45
C VAL A 81 -3.83 -0.17 2.19
N ASP A 82 -3.46 0.58 3.23
CA ASP A 82 -3.02 1.99 3.11
C ASP A 82 -1.85 2.12 2.13
N LEU A 83 -0.87 1.23 2.21
CA LEU A 83 0.31 1.25 1.34
C LEU A 83 -0.08 1.20 -0.14
N VAL A 84 -1.01 0.30 -0.49
CA VAL A 84 -1.52 0.21 -1.86
C VAL A 84 -2.33 1.45 -2.20
N ALA A 85 -3.23 1.88 -1.31
CA ALA A 85 -4.14 3.00 -1.55
C ALA A 85 -3.40 4.31 -1.84
N MET A 86 -2.37 4.65 -1.06
CA MET A 86 -1.55 5.86 -1.25
C MET A 86 -0.96 5.91 -2.66
N ASN A 87 -0.38 4.79 -3.10
CA ASN A 87 0.23 4.69 -4.41
C ASN A 87 -0.82 4.66 -5.55
N VAL A 88 -1.84 3.79 -5.47
CA VAL A 88 -2.78 3.65 -6.58
C VAL A 88 -3.65 4.89 -6.77
N ASN A 89 -4.02 5.59 -5.70
CA ASN A 89 -4.80 6.82 -5.81
C ASN A 89 -4.03 7.94 -6.52
N ASP A 90 -2.69 8.00 -6.39
CA ASP A 90 -1.86 8.95 -7.14
C ASP A 90 -1.85 8.64 -8.65
N LEU A 91 -1.88 7.36 -9.04
CA LEU A 91 -2.02 6.99 -10.45
C LEU A 91 -3.35 7.49 -11.03
N LEU A 92 -4.42 7.47 -10.23
CA LEU A 92 -5.74 7.93 -10.65
C LEU A 92 -5.76 9.43 -10.97
N CYS A 93 -4.91 10.24 -10.33
CA CYS A 93 -4.85 11.69 -10.57
C CYS A 93 -4.45 12.05 -12.00
N VAL A 94 -3.69 11.20 -12.69
CA VAL A 94 -3.34 11.36 -14.11
C VAL A 94 -4.23 10.54 -15.04
N GLY A 95 -5.25 9.88 -14.49
CA GLY A 95 -6.16 9.01 -15.23
C GLY A 95 -5.59 7.62 -15.52
N ALA A 96 -4.52 7.18 -14.87
CA ALA A 96 -3.94 5.87 -15.12
C ALA A 96 -4.67 4.74 -14.40
N ASP A 97 -4.88 3.62 -15.11
CA ASP A 97 -5.38 2.38 -14.53
C ASP A 97 -4.21 1.59 -13.91
N PRO A 98 -4.30 1.19 -12.63
CA PRO A 98 -3.23 0.41 -11.98
C PRO A 98 -3.02 -0.96 -12.64
N LEU A 99 -1.77 -1.34 -12.91
CA LEU A 99 -1.41 -2.65 -13.50
C LEU A 99 -0.72 -3.56 -12.50
N VAL A 100 0.37 -3.08 -11.91
CA VAL A 100 1.24 -3.87 -11.03
C VAL A 100 1.70 -3.07 -9.82
N PHE A 101 2.02 -3.79 -8.76
CA PHE A 101 2.48 -3.27 -7.48
C PHE A 101 3.70 -4.06 -7.00
N LEU A 102 4.66 -3.37 -6.40
CA LEU A 102 5.74 -3.96 -5.62
C LEU A 102 5.78 -3.34 -4.23
N ASP A 103 6.21 -4.11 -3.24
CA ASP A 103 6.42 -3.63 -1.88
C ASP A 103 7.88 -3.78 -1.41
N TYR A 104 8.27 -2.93 -0.47
CA TYR A 104 9.53 -3.04 0.27
C TYR A 104 9.22 -2.89 1.75
N ILE A 105 9.61 -3.89 2.54
CA ILE A 105 9.39 -3.94 3.98
C ILE A 105 10.75 -3.91 4.66
N ALA A 106 11.00 -2.87 5.44
CA ALA A 106 12.17 -2.78 6.32
C ALA A 106 11.74 -2.99 7.76
N THR A 107 12.44 -3.81 8.53
CA THR A 107 12.10 -4.09 9.93
C THR A 107 13.34 -4.31 10.77
N GLU A 108 13.25 -4.06 12.09
CA GLU A 108 14.32 -4.45 13.02
C GLU A 108 14.53 -5.96 13.02
N SER A 109 13.43 -6.72 13.10
CA SER A 109 13.42 -8.17 13.05
C SER A 109 12.12 -8.69 12.43
N LEU A 110 12.17 -9.89 11.84
CA LEU A 110 11.00 -10.45 11.16
C LEU A 110 10.02 -11.08 12.17
N ASN A 111 8.89 -10.43 12.41
CA ASN A 111 7.76 -11.01 13.15
C ASN A 111 6.76 -11.63 12.17
N GLU A 112 6.55 -12.95 12.24
CA GLU A 112 5.73 -13.69 11.27
C GLU A 112 4.27 -13.26 11.25
N LYS A 113 3.70 -12.96 12.42
CA LYS A 113 2.29 -12.56 12.53
C LYS A 113 2.10 -11.20 11.86
N VAL A 114 2.92 -10.23 12.23
CA VAL A 114 2.90 -8.86 11.68
C VAL A 114 3.14 -8.89 10.18
N TYR A 115 4.16 -9.63 9.71
CA TYR A 115 4.47 -9.74 8.29
C TYR A 115 3.30 -10.32 7.49
N ARG A 116 2.65 -11.38 7.99
CA ARG A 116 1.48 -11.98 7.33
C ARG A 116 0.30 -11.01 7.27
N GLU A 117 0.05 -10.26 8.35
CA GLU A 117 -1.00 -9.23 8.38
C GLU A 117 -0.75 -8.14 7.33
N ILE A 118 0.47 -7.59 7.26
CA ILE A 118 0.86 -6.57 6.28
C ILE A 118 0.65 -7.08 4.86
N ILE A 119 1.25 -8.23 4.51
CA ILE A 119 1.16 -8.78 3.15
C ILE A 119 -0.29 -9.13 2.78
N SER A 120 -1.09 -9.64 3.72
CA SER A 120 -2.51 -9.86 3.50
C SER A 120 -3.25 -8.55 3.16
N GLY A 121 -2.94 -7.46 3.87
CA GLY A 121 -3.47 -6.13 3.57
C GLY A 121 -3.05 -5.63 2.18
N VAL A 122 -1.78 -5.79 1.81
CA VAL A 122 -1.27 -5.41 0.48
C VAL A 122 -1.97 -6.22 -0.62
N VAL A 123 -2.14 -7.54 -0.41
CA VAL A 123 -2.84 -8.41 -1.36
C VAL A 123 -4.28 -7.97 -1.57
N ASP A 124 -4.99 -7.66 -0.49
CA ASP A 124 -6.39 -7.22 -0.59
C ASP A 124 -6.51 -5.82 -1.18
N GLY A 125 -5.61 -4.90 -0.84
CA GLY A 125 -5.49 -3.60 -1.49
C GLY A 125 -5.25 -3.75 -3.00
N CYS A 126 -4.36 -4.64 -3.43
CA CYS A 126 -4.12 -4.90 -4.85
C CYS A 126 -5.38 -5.45 -5.56
N LYS A 127 -6.13 -6.36 -4.91
CA LYS A 127 -7.40 -6.86 -5.45
C LYS A 127 -8.43 -5.76 -5.61
N MET A 128 -8.58 -4.89 -4.60
CA MET A 128 -9.48 -3.72 -4.64
C MET A 128 -9.08 -2.76 -5.77
N ALA A 129 -7.78 -2.52 -5.95
CA ALA A 129 -7.28 -1.67 -7.04
C ALA A 129 -7.37 -2.34 -8.42
N GLY A 130 -7.48 -3.67 -8.47
CA GLY A 130 -7.44 -4.45 -9.70
C GLY A 130 -6.04 -4.58 -10.30
N CYS A 131 -4.97 -4.37 -9.52
CA CYS A 131 -3.58 -4.58 -9.93
C CYS A 131 -3.02 -5.90 -9.38
N SER A 132 -1.85 -6.30 -9.87
CA SER A 132 -1.14 -7.49 -9.39
C SER A 132 0.01 -7.14 -8.46
N LEU A 133 0.11 -7.81 -7.31
CA LEU A 133 1.31 -7.80 -6.51
C LEU A 133 2.32 -8.73 -7.18
N VAL A 134 3.34 -8.16 -7.81
CA VAL A 134 4.26 -8.92 -8.69
C VAL A 134 5.62 -9.22 -8.07
N GLY A 135 5.90 -8.64 -6.90
CA GLY A 135 7.11 -8.91 -6.15
C GLY A 135 7.25 -7.95 -4.97
N GLY A 136 8.29 -8.16 -4.19
CA GLY A 136 8.67 -7.27 -3.10
C GLY A 136 9.98 -7.71 -2.48
N GLU A 137 10.44 -6.96 -1.49
CA GLU A 137 11.69 -7.23 -0.77
C GLU A 137 11.51 -7.02 0.74
N THR A 138 12.18 -7.84 1.55
CA THR A 138 12.12 -7.77 3.01
C THR A 138 13.51 -7.65 3.61
N ALA A 139 13.81 -6.48 4.18
CA ALA A 139 15.09 -6.19 4.81
C ALA A 139 14.98 -6.23 6.34
N GLN A 140 15.77 -7.11 6.96
CA GLN A 140 15.99 -7.12 8.42
C GLN A 140 17.22 -6.25 8.73
N MET A 141 17.02 -5.14 9.42
CA MET A 141 18.06 -4.13 9.68
C MET A 141 18.14 -3.79 11.18
N PRO A 142 18.60 -4.75 12.01
CA PRO A 142 18.80 -4.51 13.43
C PRO A 142 19.82 -3.39 13.64
N GLY A 143 19.52 -2.48 14.57
CA GLY A 143 20.33 -1.28 14.84
C GLY A 143 20.00 -0.07 13.98
N MET A 144 19.23 -0.23 12.88
CA MET A 144 18.62 0.89 12.16
C MET A 144 17.20 1.16 12.66
N TYR A 145 16.39 0.11 12.82
CA TYR A 145 15.03 0.19 13.34
C TYR A 145 15.01 -0.14 14.84
N GLN A 146 14.10 0.51 15.58
CA GLN A 146 13.88 0.12 16.98
C GLN A 146 13.12 -1.20 17.05
N LYS A 147 13.18 -1.86 18.20
CA LYS A 147 12.58 -3.19 18.40
C LYS A 147 11.10 -3.20 18.01
N GLY A 148 10.74 -4.10 17.10
CA GLY A 148 9.37 -4.29 16.63
C GLY A 148 8.87 -3.24 15.63
N GLU A 149 9.70 -2.25 15.29
CA GLU A 149 9.37 -1.27 14.26
C GLU A 149 9.64 -1.82 12.87
N TYR A 150 8.78 -1.40 11.93
CA TYR A 150 8.95 -1.60 10.51
C TYR A 150 8.60 -0.31 9.76
N ASP A 151 8.98 -0.27 8.49
CA ASP A 151 8.62 0.74 7.52
C ASP A 151 8.28 0.08 6.19
N LEU A 152 7.42 0.73 5.42
CA LEU A 152 6.82 0.21 4.21
C LEU A 152 6.96 1.22 3.07
N ALA A 153 7.47 0.76 1.94
CA ALA A 153 7.43 1.50 0.68
C ALA A 153 6.70 0.68 -0.38
N GLY A 154 5.84 1.35 -1.13
CA GLY A 154 5.08 0.80 -2.23
C GLY A 154 5.57 1.38 -3.54
N PHE A 155 5.40 0.63 -4.61
CA PHE A 155 5.72 1.04 -5.97
C PHE A 155 4.59 0.57 -6.87
N ALA A 156 3.89 1.50 -7.51
CA ALA A 156 2.82 1.16 -8.43
C ALA A 156 3.16 1.62 -9.85
N VAL A 157 2.81 0.77 -10.81
CA VAL A 157 2.84 1.13 -12.23
C VAL A 157 1.43 1.03 -12.79
N GLY A 158 0.98 2.11 -13.41
CA GLY A 158 -0.28 2.19 -14.14
C GLY A 158 -0.07 2.50 -15.61
N VAL A 159 -1.16 2.43 -16.36
CA VAL A 159 -1.20 2.77 -17.79
C VAL A 159 -2.33 3.74 -18.08
N VAL A 160 -2.09 4.69 -18.97
CA VAL A 160 -3.08 5.65 -19.46
C VAL A 160 -2.93 5.78 -20.97
N GLU A 161 -4.03 6.05 -21.67
CA GLU A 161 -3.98 6.43 -23.09
C GLU A 161 -3.43 7.86 -23.21
N GLU A 162 -2.49 8.10 -24.13
CA GLU A 162 -1.77 9.39 -24.25
C GLU A 162 -2.74 10.58 -24.34
N GLU A 163 -3.83 10.43 -25.09
CA GLU A 163 -4.83 11.48 -25.30
C GLU A 163 -5.84 11.66 -24.14
N GLU A 164 -5.85 10.73 -23.17
CA GLU A 164 -6.75 10.74 -22.00
C GLU A 164 -6.06 11.20 -20.71
N ILE A 165 -4.77 11.57 -20.77
CA ILE A 165 -4.02 12.03 -19.60
C ILE A 165 -4.71 13.25 -18.96
N ILE A 166 -4.97 13.16 -17.66
CA ILE A 166 -5.57 14.23 -16.89
C ILE A 166 -4.46 15.17 -16.40
N THR A 167 -4.43 16.39 -16.93
CA THR A 167 -3.43 17.42 -16.58
C THR A 167 -4.01 18.62 -15.83
N GLY A 168 -5.34 18.77 -15.84
CA GLY A 168 -6.02 19.96 -15.32
C GLY A 168 -6.01 21.17 -16.27
N GLU A 169 -5.35 21.11 -17.43
CA GLU A 169 -5.28 22.24 -18.38
C GLU A 169 -6.64 22.70 -18.93
N LYS A 170 -7.64 21.80 -18.92
CA LYS A 170 -9.00 22.07 -19.40
C LYS A 170 -9.92 22.68 -18.33
N ILE A 171 -9.43 22.89 -17.10
CA ILE A 171 -10.22 23.47 -16.00
C ILE A 171 -10.53 24.94 -16.32
N ALA A 172 -11.81 25.32 -16.23
CA ALA A 172 -12.27 26.67 -16.54
C ALA A 172 -13.33 27.19 -15.55
N PRO A 173 -13.52 28.52 -15.44
CA PRO A 173 -14.62 29.10 -14.67
C PRO A 173 -15.98 28.50 -15.06
N GLY A 174 -16.79 28.14 -14.05
CA GLY A 174 -18.07 27.46 -14.24
C GLY A 174 -18.02 25.94 -14.12
N ASN A 175 -16.83 25.33 -14.03
CA ASN A 175 -16.70 23.92 -13.64
C ASN A 175 -16.96 23.74 -12.13
N VAL A 176 -17.39 22.53 -11.75
CA VAL A 176 -17.74 22.18 -10.37
C VAL A 176 -16.64 21.30 -9.76
N VAL A 177 -16.47 21.42 -8.44
CA VAL A 177 -15.61 20.53 -7.66
C VAL A 177 -16.49 19.47 -7.00
N LEU A 178 -16.18 18.19 -7.26
CA LEU A 178 -16.82 17.05 -6.61
C LEU A 178 -15.82 16.44 -5.63
N GLY A 179 -16.28 16.17 -4.41
CA GLY A 179 -15.50 15.49 -3.39
C GLY A 179 -16.01 14.07 -3.18
N LEU A 180 -15.09 13.11 -3.10
CA LEU A 180 -15.38 11.76 -2.61
C LEU A 180 -15.07 11.72 -1.12
N THR A 181 -15.94 11.06 -0.35
CA THR A 181 -15.74 10.93 1.10
C THR A 181 -14.50 10.10 1.40
N SER A 182 -13.76 10.47 2.45
CA SER A 182 -12.71 9.64 3.03
C SER A 182 -13.30 8.65 4.04
N SER A 183 -12.49 7.65 4.44
CA SER A 183 -12.79 6.74 5.56
C SER A 183 -12.36 7.32 6.91
N GLY A 184 -11.75 8.51 6.91
CA GLY A 184 -11.11 9.13 8.07
C GLY A 184 -9.91 9.95 7.65
N LEU A 185 -8.81 9.81 8.40
CA LEU A 185 -7.54 10.51 8.16
C LEU A 185 -6.69 9.90 7.04
N HIS A 186 -7.11 8.74 6.52
CA HIS A 186 -6.34 7.94 5.55
C HIS A 186 -4.95 7.63 6.12
N SER A 187 -3.86 8.01 5.43
CA SER A 187 -2.48 7.79 5.87
C SER A 187 -1.76 9.07 6.29
N ASN A 188 -2.48 10.18 6.47
CA ASN A 188 -1.89 11.50 6.71
C ASN A 188 -2.25 12.05 8.10
N GLY A 189 -1.39 12.94 8.64
CA GLY A 189 -1.64 13.62 9.92
C GLY A 189 -1.32 12.83 11.19
N PHE A 190 -0.83 11.59 11.07
CA PHE A 190 -0.60 10.70 12.22
C PHE A 190 0.49 11.15 13.19
N SER A 191 1.43 12.00 12.76
CA SER A 191 2.40 12.62 13.65
C SER A 191 1.72 13.54 14.67
N LEU A 192 0.71 14.29 14.23
CA LEU A 192 -0.09 15.15 15.11
C LEU A 192 -0.98 14.30 16.03
N ILE A 193 -1.65 13.26 15.50
CA ILE A 193 -2.48 12.36 16.31
C ILE A 193 -1.66 11.72 17.42
N ARG A 194 -0.49 11.17 17.10
CA ARG A 194 0.43 10.62 18.10
C ARG A 194 0.80 11.66 19.16
N ARG A 195 1.17 12.88 18.75
CA ARG A 195 1.52 13.94 19.69
C ARG A 195 0.37 14.27 20.64
N LEU A 196 -0.86 14.30 20.13
CA LEU A 196 -2.06 14.55 20.94
C LEU A 196 -2.37 13.40 21.92
N LEU A 197 -2.09 12.15 21.54
CA LEU A 197 -2.18 10.98 22.43
C LEU A 197 -1.08 11.04 23.51
N ASP A 198 0.16 11.31 23.12
CA ASP A 198 1.31 11.40 24.04
C ASP A 198 1.13 12.52 25.08
N ASP A 199 0.54 13.65 24.67
CA ASP A 199 0.25 14.80 25.55
C ASP A 199 -1.04 14.60 26.37
N GLY A 200 -1.74 13.47 26.24
CA GLY A 200 -2.97 13.14 26.97
C GLY A 200 -4.18 14.01 26.59
N LEU A 201 -4.14 14.64 25.41
CA LEU A 201 -5.25 15.43 24.86
C LEU A 201 -6.28 14.57 24.13
N LEU A 202 -5.88 13.36 23.75
CA LEU A 202 -6.74 12.32 23.19
C LEU A 202 -6.51 11.01 23.97
N GLU A 203 -7.53 10.17 24.02
CA GLU A 203 -7.51 8.87 24.66
C GLU A 203 -7.80 7.82 23.58
N ALA A 204 -6.89 6.86 23.39
CA ALA A 204 -7.00 5.89 22.30
C ALA A 204 -8.21 4.95 22.43
N ASP A 205 -8.53 4.56 23.66
CA ASP A 205 -9.62 3.64 24.03
C ASP A 205 -10.95 4.36 24.25
N LYS A 206 -10.99 5.70 24.14
CA LYS A 206 -12.23 6.46 24.26
C LYS A 206 -13.22 6.04 23.19
N THR A 207 -14.34 5.49 23.62
CA THR A 207 -15.46 5.15 22.74
C THR A 207 -16.04 6.42 22.12
N LEU A 208 -16.14 6.43 20.79
CA LEU A 208 -16.80 7.46 19.99
C LEU A 208 -18.22 6.99 19.63
N SER A 209 -18.81 7.57 18.58
CA SER A 209 -20.05 7.05 18.01
C SER A 209 -19.86 5.64 17.45
N ASP A 210 -20.95 4.88 17.36
CA ASP A 210 -20.98 3.55 16.74
C ASP A 210 -20.14 2.47 17.48
N GLU A 211 -19.97 2.62 18.79
CA GLU A 211 -19.26 1.67 19.69
C GLU A 211 -17.78 1.41 19.33
N LYS A 212 -17.22 2.16 18.37
CA LYS A 212 -15.78 2.14 18.05
C LYS A 212 -15.00 3.06 18.99
N THR A 213 -13.80 2.63 19.35
CA THR A 213 -12.80 3.45 20.04
C THR A 213 -12.18 4.50 19.09
N PHE A 214 -11.58 5.54 19.65
CA PHE A 214 -10.86 6.55 18.88
C PHE A 214 -9.81 5.91 17.95
N ILE A 215 -9.03 4.95 18.47
CA ILE A 215 -8.00 4.28 17.68
C ILE A 215 -8.59 3.50 16.50
N GLU A 216 -9.71 2.79 16.71
CA GLU A 216 -10.41 2.06 15.64
C GLU A 216 -10.90 3.00 14.53
N CYS A 217 -11.37 4.19 14.88
CA CYS A 217 -11.81 5.18 13.90
C CYS A 217 -10.64 5.76 13.10
N VAL A 218 -9.53 6.14 13.75
CA VAL A 218 -8.42 6.79 13.02
C VAL A 218 -7.59 5.81 12.21
N ILE A 219 -7.51 4.54 12.63
CA ILE A 219 -6.70 3.52 11.95
C ILE A 219 -7.44 2.84 10.79
N GLU A 220 -8.68 3.24 10.51
CA GLU A 220 -9.48 2.77 9.37
C GLU A 220 -8.64 2.87 8.07
N PRO A 221 -8.65 1.84 7.20
CA PRO A 221 -7.86 1.84 5.98
C PRO A 221 -8.25 2.97 5.03
N THR A 222 -7.28 3.48 4.29
CA THR A 222 -7.47 4.45 3.21
C THR A 222 -8.33 3.84 2.10
N ILE A 223 -9.28 4.63 1.59
CA ILE A 223 -10.15 4.18 0.50
C ILE A 223 -9.36 4.12 -0.81
N ILE A 224 -9.55 3.04 -1.56
CA ILE A 224 -9.03 2.88 -2.92
C ILE A 224 -10.12 3.35 -3.89
N TYR A 225 -9.88 4.45 -4.61
CA TYR A 225 -10.90 5.13 -5.43
C TYR A 225 -10.99 4.64 -6.88
N VAL A 226 -10.36 3.50 -7.20
CA VAL A 226 -10.22 3.01 -8.57
C VAL A 226 -11.58 2.81 -9.25
N ASP A 227 -12.53 2.17 -8.57
CA ASP A 227 -13.84 1.91 -9.15
C ASP A 227 -14.67 3.19 -9.34
N ALA A 228 -14.55 4.16 -8.43
CA ALA A 228 -15.19 5.46 -8.60
C ALA A 228 -14.69 6.17 -9.86
N LEU A 229 -13.37 6.18 -10.10
CA LEU A 229 -12.82 6.79 -11.32
C LEU A 229 -13.25 6.02 -12.58
N ARG A 230 -13.27 4.68 -12.53
CA ARG A 230 -13.73 3.85 -13.66
C ARG A 230 -15.18 4.15 -14.04
N GLU A 231 -16.07 4.32 -13.08
CA GLU A 231 -17.48 4.66 -13.35
C GLU A 231 -17.64 6.09 -13.90
N VAL A 232 -16.84 7.04 -13.42
CA VAL A 232 -16.79 8.40 -14.00
C VAL A 232 -16.35 8.33 -15.47
N LYS A 233 -15.26 7.62 -15.79
CA LYS A 233 -14.78 7.45 -17.17
C LYS A 233 -15.83 6.81 -18.10
N LYS A 234 -16.61 5.84 -17.60
CA LYS A 234 -17.67 5.18 -18.38
C LYS A 234 -18.87 6.07 -18.67
N SER A 235 -19.10 7.10 -17.85
CA SER A 235 -20.32 7.93 -17.92
C SER A 235 -20.27 9.02 -19.00
N GLY A 236 -19.12 9.21 -19.67
CA GLY A 236 -18.89 10.25 -20.67
C GLY A 236 -18.57 11.60 -20.05
#